data_AF-A0A429E7V5-F1
#
_entry.id   AF-A0A429E7V5-F1
#
_cell.length_a   1.000
_cell.length_b   1.000
_cell.length_c   1.000
_cell.angle_alpha   90.00
_cell.angle_beta   90.00
_cell.angle_gamma   90.00
#
_symmetry.space_group_name_H-M   'P 1'
#
loop_
_entity.id
_entity.type
_entity.pdbx_description
1 polymer ?
#
loop_
_entity_poly.entity_id
_entity_poly.type
_entity_poly.pdbx_seq_one_letter_code
_entity_poly.pdbx_strand_id
1 'polypeptide(L)'
;MDDFPPAPRRRRAMPTIGRSAERTGTGPAARRPRAALVAAALSAAAVAAAGLPGTASATADAAPPWCAGKGPLAARMLPTTIDIAECDLRGRVVTGAGGLSATVPRDGTSVAAHWLRTDGAAELRIQFDDRTNRIVIRTGGMRAPQGRPRGARAPQDACTDGRYRTQPSKWPKGTTVQWRYHTGGTGRASTTVARGVSNAVDAHTDCRSDGQFNPLPNVSARYLGASAQPPNLTSAAACGRRDGVNTFGWLAMAAAEGNVLAATCSWSSGPTTVETDMALQTQGRRWWTGAGSCPQGAFSTTAVATHETGHVLGLSHVSGAGGSNLTMAPRLGPCDNGPSTLGKGDYDGLIALYGAR
;
A
#
# COMPACT_ATOMS: atom_id res chain seq x y z
N MET A 1 0.21 -11.74 -41.34
CA MET A 1 0.95 -10.88 -42.28
C MET A 1 0.33 -9.51 -42.13
N ASP A 2 0.98 -8.65 -41.37
CA ASP A 2 0.77 -7.20 -41.39
C ASP A 2 2.00 -6.57 -40.73
N ASP A 3 2.71 -5.79 -41.55
CA ASP A 3 3.96 -5.11 -41.28
C ASP A 3 3.78 -3.96 -40.29
N PHE A 4 4.54 -3.96 -39.21
CA PHE A 4 4.82 -2.75 -38.43
C PHE A 4 6.20 -2.21 -38.82
N PRO A 5 6.35 -0.88 -39.03
CA PRO A 5 7.64 -0.30 -39.38
C PRO A 5 8.65 -0.41 -38.22
N PRO A 6 9.95 -0.60 -38.50
CA PRO A 6 10.96 -0.73 -37.47
C PRO A 6 11.23 0.60 -36.77
N ALA A 7 11.38 0.54 -35.44
CA ALA A 7 11.78 1.66 -34.60
C ALA A 7 13.15 2.25 -35.02
N PRO A 8 13.38 3.57 -34.88
CA PRO A 8 14.63 4.20 -35.26
C PRO A 8 15.80 3.68 -34.41
N ARG A 9 16.83 3.18 -35.10
CA ARG A 9 18.12 2.79 -34.53
C ARG A 9 18.78 3.99 -33.84
N ARG A 10 18.82 4.00 -32.51
CA ARG A 10 19.71 4.89 -31.75
C ARG A 10 21.16 4.51 -32.05
N ARG A 11 21.89 5.43 -32.70
CA ARG A 11 23.35 5.36 -32.85
C ARG A 11 23.97 5.31 -31.45
N ARG A 12 24.65 4.20 -31.13
CA ARG A 12 25.55 4.11 -29.98
C ARG A 12 26.76 4.98 -30.28
N ALA A 13 26.96 6.05 -29.52
CA ALA A 13 28.26 6.70 -29.43
C ALA A 13 29.18 5.76 -28.62
N MET A 14 30.32 5.41 -29.22
CA MET A 14 31.40 4.69 -28.55
C MET A 14 32.11 5.61 -27.54
N PRO A 15 32.50 5.13 -26.35
CA PRO A 15 33.41 5.85 -25.49
C PRO A 15 34.85 5.67 -25.98
N THR A 16 35.53 6.78 -26.19
CA THR A 16 36.95 6.86 -26.49
C THR A 16 37.76 6.38 -25.29
N ILE A 17 38.60 5.37 -25.51
CA ILE A 17 39.58 4.85 -24.55
C ILE A 17 40.78 5.82 -24.54
N GLY A 18 40.95 6.55 -23.44
CA GLY A 18 42.15 7.34 -23.15
C GLY A 18 42.95 6.69 -22.03
N ARG A 19 44.12 6.14 -22.37
CA ARG A 19 45.09 5.53 -21.45
C ARG A 19 45.87 6.60 -20.66
N SER A 20 46.01 6.30 -19.37
CA SER A 20 47.07 6.56 -18.40
C SER A 20 48.19 7.57 -18.71
N ALA A 21 48.42 8.46 -17.73
CA ALA A 21 49.76 8.88 -17.35
C ALA A 21 49.90 8.82 -15.82
N GLU A 22 50.85 8.00 -15.37
CA GLU A 22 51.35 7.91 -14.01
C GLU A 22 51.93 9.25 -13.55
N ARG A 23 51.72 9.58 -12.27
CA ARG A 23 52.70 10.37 -11.53
C ARG A 23 52.73 9.95 -10.07
N THR A 24 53.77 9.19 -9.77
CA THR A 24 54.39 8.98 -8.46
C THR A 24 54.71 10.31 -7.79
N GLY A 25 54.36 10.45 -6.51
CA GLY A 25 54.73 11.58 -5.66
C GLY A 25 54.73 11.17 -4.19
N THR A 26 55.93 10.90 -3.68
CA THR A 26 56.27 10.48 -2.32
C THR A 26 56.33 11.65 -1.33
N GLY A 27 55.73 11.46 -0.16
CA GLY A 27 56.12 12.01 1.16
C GLY A 27 55.66 13.44 1.52
N PRO A 28 55.82 13.90 2.79
CA PRO A 28 56.22 13.20 4.01
C PRO A 28 55.22 13.32 5.18
N ALA A 29 55.50 12.56 6.24
CA ALA A 29 54.86 12.59 7.55
C ALA A 29 55.00 13.94 8.28
N ALA A 30 53.96 14.35 9.02
CA ALA A 30 54.12 15.26 10.16
C ALA A 30 52.94 15.21 11.15
N ARG A 31 53.23 14.65 12.33
CA ARG A 31 52.95 15.16 13.69
C ARG A 31 51.49 15.42 14.13
N ARG A 32 51.06 14.56 15.08
CA ARG A 32 50.11 14.88 16.16
C ARG A 32 50.56 16.12 16.95
N PRO A 33 49.63 16.86 17.60
CA PRO A 33 49.61 16.73 19.07
C PRO A 33 48.24 16.91 19.77
N ARG A 34 48.22 16.43 21.03
CA ARG A 34 47.41 16.83 22.21
C ARG A 34 45.90 16.54 22.16
N ALA A 35 45.38 15.53 22.86
CA ALA A 35 45.34 15.35 24.32
C ALA A 35 44.83 16.61 25.06
N ALA A 36 43.53 16.63 25.35
CA ALA A 36 42.95 17.43 26.41
C ALA A 36 42.18 16.46 27.33
N LEU A 37 42.85 16.10 28.43
CA LEU A 37 42.23 15.53 29.62
C LEU A 37 41.43 16.65 30.29
N VAL A 38 40.10 16.54 30.33
CA VAL A 38 39.28 17.31 31.25
C VAL A 38 38.99 16.40 32.43
N ALA A 39 39.74 16.63 33.51
CA ALA A 39 39.43 16.12 34.83
C ALA A 39 38.32 17.01 35.42
N ALA A 40 37.16 16.41 35.68
CA ALA A 40 36.16 16.97 36.58
C ALA A 40 35.97 15.97 37.72
N ALA A 41 36.71 16.21 38.80
CA ALA A 41 36.32 15.76 40.13
C ALA A 41 35.10 16.58 40.57
N LEU A 42 34.13 15.96 41.25
CA LEU A 42 33.41 16.52 42.38
C LEU A 42 32.42 15.49 42.97
N SER A 43 32.76 15.09 44.20
CA SER A 43 31.85 14.94 45.34
C SER A 43 30.78 13.85 45.33
N ALA A 44 31.13 12.75 45.97
CA ALA A 44 30.21 11.89 46.68
C ALA A 44 29.51 12.66 47.81
N ALA A 45 28.19 12.74 47.77
CA ALA A 45 27.35 13.04 48.93
C ALA A 45 26.44 11.83 49.17
N ALA A 46 26.85 10.97 50.08
CA ALA A 46 26.04 9.88 50.60
C ALA A 46 25.01 10.48 51.56
N VAL A 47 23.75 10.61 51.11
CA VAL A 47 22.61 10.83 52.00
C VAL A 47 21.98 9.48 52.28
N ALA A 48 22.24 8.96 53.48
CA ALA A 48 21.53 7.82 54.04
C ALA A 48 20.10 8.27 54.41
N ALA A 49 19.14 8.00 53.54
CA ALA A 49 17.72 8.11 53.87
C ALA A 49 17.24 6.75 54.42
N ALA A 50 16.82 6.77 55.68
CA ALA A 50 16.25 5.65 56.41
C ALA A 50 15.05 5.04 55.67
N GLY A 51 15.01 3.71 55.64
CA GLY A 51 13.96 2.93 54.99
C GLY A 51 12.62 3.06 55.69
N LEU A 52 11.58 3.30 54.90
CA LEU A 52 10.20 2.97 55.22
C LEU A 52 9.83 1.72 54.39
N PRO A 53 9.47 0.58 55.02
CA PRO A 53 8.97 -0.58 54.29
C PRO A 53 7.50 -0.34 53.91
N GLY A 54 7.30 0.45 52.86
CA GLY A 54 6.01 0.57 52.18
C GLY A 54 5.92 -0.47 51.09
N THR A 55 5.68 -1.74 51.42
CA THR A 55 5.34 -2.78 50.44
C THR A 55 3.92 -2.57 49.93
N ALA A 56 3.71 -1.53 49.13
CA ALA A 56 2.56 -1.46 48.23
C ALA A 56 2.86 -2.40 47.07
N SER A 57 2.49 -3.67 47.22
CA SER A 57 2.39 -4.59 46.09
C SER A 57 1.28 -4.04 45.18
N ALA A 58 1.66 -3.18 44.23
CA ALA A 58 0.82 -2.90 43.08
C ALA A 58 0.56 -4.26 42.41
N THR A 59 -0.66 -4.76 42.58
CA THR A 59 -1.18 -5.88 41.78
C THR A 59 -1.01 -5.44 40.34
N ALA A 60 -0.05 -6.03 39.62
CA ALA A 60 0.02 -5.84 38.18
C ALA A 60 -1.34 -6.25 37.64
N ASP A 61 -2.12 -5.27 37.15
CA ASP A 61 -3.43 -5.53 36.61
C ASP A 61 -3.27 -6.62 35.55
N ALA A 62 -3.97 -7.75 35.77
CA ALA A 62 -3.88 -8.86 34.86
C ALA A 62 -4.31 -8.36 33.47
N ALA A 63 -3.49 -8.65 32.45
CA ALA A 63 -3.79 -8.24 31.08
C ALA A 63 -5.21 -8.71 30.70
N PRO A 64 -5.97 -7.91 29.92
CA PRO A 64 -7.32 -8.26 29.54
C PRO A 64 -7.39 -9.65 28.89
N PRO A 65 -8.47 -10.43 29.07
CA PRO A 65 -8.57 -11.78 28.52
C PRO A 65 -8.37 -11.84 26.99
N TRP A 66 -8.75 -10.79 26.26
CA TRP A 66 -8.55 -10.68 24.82
C TRP A 66 -7.07 -10.51 24.40
N CYS A 67 -6.20 -10.07 25.32
CA CYS A 67 -4.78 -9.87 25.09
C CYS A 67 -3.96 -11.17 25.23
N ALA A 68 -4.36 -12.05 26.15
CA ALA A 68 -3.57 -13.21 26.60
C ALA A 68 -3.39 -14.33 25.56
N GLY A 69 -4.26 -14.42 24.55
CA GLY A 69 -4.16 -15.46 23.51
C GLY A 69 -2.95 -15.26 22.58
N LYS A 70 -2.43 -16.34 21.97
CA LYS A 70 -1.34 -16.27 20.96
C LYS A 70 -1.83 -16.28 19.50
N GLY A 71 -3.11 -16.55 19.28
CA GLY A 71 -3.71 -16.65 17.95
C GLY A 71 -4.02 -15.29 17.29
N PRO A 72 -4.54 -15.32 16.05
CA PRO A 72 -5.11 -14.15 15.39
C PRO A 72 -6.21 -13.52 16.25
N LEU A 73 -6.23 -12.19 16.30
CA LEU A 73 -7.21 -11.42 17.05
C LEU A 73 -8.31 -10.93 16.12
N ALA A 74 -9.57 -11.19 16.44
CA ALA A 74 -10.69 -10.65 15.67
C ALA A 74 -10.92 -9.19 16.07
N ALA A 75 -10.85 -8.24 15.12
CA ALA A 75 -11.00 -6.81 15.37
C ALA A 75 -12.32 -6.45 16.08
N ARG A 76 -13.40 -7.21 15.81
CA ARG A 76 -14.70 -7.05 16.47
C ARG A 76 -14.71 -7.39 17.97
N MET A 77 -13.70 -8.12 18.45
CA MET A 77 -13.54 -8.51 19.86
C MET A 77 -12.56 -7.59 20.59
N LEU A 78 -11.93 -6.66 19.88
CA LEU A 78 -10.95 -5.73 20.41
C LEU A 78 -11.60 -4.36 20.65
N PRO A 79 -11.13 -3.60 21.65
CA PRO A 79 -11.39 -2.17 21.70
C PRO A 79 -10.89 -1.49 20.42
N THR A 80 -11.58 -0.44 19.99
CA THR A 80 -11.16 0.37 18.83
C THR A 80 -9.83 1.07 19.09
N THR A 81 -9.56 1.44 20.34
CA THR A 81 -8.32 2.10 20.78
C THR A 81 -7.74 1.29 21.93
N ILE A 82 -6.48 0.91 21.81
CA ILE A 82 -5.77 0.05 22.76
C ILE A 82 -4.51 0.78 23.22
N ASP A 83 -4.30 0.87 24.52
CA ASP A 83 -3.04 1.34 25.08
C ASP A 83 -1.99 0.23 24.99
N ILE A 84 -0.81 0.52 24.46
CA ILE A 84 0.25 -0.49 24.36
C ILE A 84 0.71 -0.96 25.75
N ALA A 85 0.63 -0.11 26.78
CA ALA A 85 0.96 -0.50 28.14
C ALA A 85 -0.04 -1.53 28.71
N GLU A 86 -1.30 -1.51 28.25
CA GLU A 86 -2.33 -2.49 28.62
C GLU A 86 -2.17 -3.78 27.81
N CYS A 87 -1.94 -3.66 26.50
CA CYS A 87 -1.73 -4.80 25.63
C CYS A 87 -0.91 -4.42 24.38
N ASP A 88 0.33 -4.90 24.33
CA ASP A 88 1.17 -4.73 23.16
C ASP A 88 0.78 -5.71 22.03
N LEU A 89 0.04 -5.22 21.04
CA LEU A 89 -0.35 -6.01 19.88
C LEU A 89 0.73 -6.12 18.80
N ARG A 90 1.90 -5.49 18.95
CA ARG A 90 2.93 -5.47 17.90
C ARG A 90 3.38 -6.89 17.54
N GLY A 91 3.38 -7.18 16.24
CA GLY A 91 3.68 -8.51 15.68
C GLY A 91 2.54 -9.53 15.79
N ARG A 92 1.37 -9.14 16.32
CA ARG A 92 0.16 -9.97 16.31
C ARG A 92 -0.58 -9.78 14.99
N VAL A 93 -1.33 -10.80 14.58
CA VAL A 93 -2.23 -10.72 13.43
C VAL A 93 -3.61 -10.28 13.90
N VAL A 94 -4.15 -9.23 13.30
CA VAL A 94 -5.53 -8.78 13.50
C VAL A 94 -6.35 -9.12 12.27
N THR A 95 -7.54 -9.67 12.46
CA THR A 95 -8.50 -10.05 11.41
C THR A 95 -9.73 -9.14 11.49
N GLY A 96 -9.97 -8.38 10.43
CA GLY A 96 -11.10 -7.49 10.24
C GLY A 96 -12.29 -8.14 9.52
N ALA A 97 -13.08 -7.28 8.87
CA ALA A 97 -14.26 -7.67 8.11
C ALA A 97 -13.91 -8.58 6.93
N GLY A 98 -14.75 -9.59 6.69
CA GLY A 98 -14.62 -10.48 5.53
C GLY A 98 -13.29 -11.25 5.48
N GLY A 99 -12.69 -11.57 6.63
CA GLY A 99 -11.46 -12.38 6.70
C GLY A 99 -10.15 -11.62 6.43
N LEU A 100 -10.23 -10.35 6.02
CA LEU A 100 -9.05 -9.51 5.79
C LEU A 100 -8.21 -9.41 7.06
N SER A 101 -6.91 -9.63 6.97
CA SER A 101 -6.01 -9.55 8.11
C SER A 101 -4.74 -8.77 7.82
N ALA A 102 -4.10 -8.30 8.88
CA ALA A 102 -2.81 -7.61 8.82
C ALA A 102 -2.01 -7.89 10.09
N THR A 103 -0.69 -7.96 9.96
CA THR A 103 0.22 -7.99 11.11
C THR A 103 0.42 -6.58 11.63
N VAL A 104 0.21 -6.36 12.93
CA VAL A 104 0.52 -5.09 13.59
C VAL A 104 2.03 -4.83 13.46
N PRO A 105 2.49 -3.73 12.83
CA PRO A 105 3.92 -3.49 12.65
C PRO A 105 4.66 -3.34 13.98
N ARG A 106 5.88 -3.89 14.05
CA ARG A 106 6.72 -3.83 15.26
C ARG A 106 7.53 -2.54 15.38
N ASP A 107 7.70 -1.85 14.27
CA ASP A 107 8.56 -0.68 14.13
C ASP A 107 7.83 0.65 14.37
N GLY A 108 6.61 0.60 14.90
CA GLY A 108 5.80 1.79 15.13
C GLY A 108 5.15 2.36 13.86
N THR A 109 5.24 1.67 12.72
CA THR A 109 4.45 2.07 11.56
C THR A 109 2.98 1.64 11.72
N SER A 110 2.10 2.34 11.03
CA SER A 110 0.71 1.95 10.80
C SER A 110 0.62 1.07 9.56
N VAL A 111 -0.43 0.27 9.42
CA VAL A 111 -0.74 -0.49 8.20
C VAL A 111 -2.20 -0.34 7.82
N ALA A 112 -2.45 -0.12 6.53
CA ALA A 112 -3.76 -0.22 5.90
C ALA A 112 -3.75 -1.39 4.90
N ALA A 113 -4.75 -2.24 4.99
CA ALA A 113 -4.94 -3.40 4.14
C ALA A 113 -6.26 -3.25 3.39
N HIS A 114 -6.23 -3.54 2.09
CA HIS A 114 -7.38 -3.43 1.20
C HIS A 114 -7.52 -4.69 0.36
N TRP A 115 -8.75 -5.18 0.22
CA TRP A 115 -9.10 -6.23 -0.75
C TRP A 115 -10.09 -5.71 -1.78
N LEU A 116 -9.82 -6.01 -3.04
CA LEU A 116 -10.81 -6.01 -4.11
C LEU A 116 -11.32 -7.43 -4.30
N ARG A 117 -12.65 -7.61 -4.26
CA ARG A 117 -13.34 -8.88 -4.48
C ARG A 117 -14.33 -8.75 -5.63
N THR A 118 -14.77 -9.89 -6.15
CA THR A 118 -15.83 -9.94 -7.18
C THR A 118 -17.20 -9.52 -6.63
N ASP A 119 -17.40 -9.64 -5.31
CA ASP A 119 -18.66 -9.38 -4.62
C ASP A 119 -18.61 -8.17 -3.69
N GLY A 120 -17.50 -7.42 -3.68
CA GLY A 120 -17.29 -6.42 -2.64
C GLY A 120 -15.82 -6.14 -2.35
N ALA A 121 -15.59 -5.51 -1.21
CA ALA A 121 -14.29 -5.10 -0.75
C ALA A 121 -14.20 -5.18 0.77
N ALA A 122 -12.97 -5.25 1.28
CA ALA A 122 -12.69 -5.18 2.70
C ALA A 122 -11.55 -4.22 2.95
N GLU A 123 -11.58 -3.58 4.12
CA GLU A 123 -10.57 -2.66 4.61
C GLU A 123 -10.28 -2.94 6.09
N LEU A 124 -8.99 -2.93 6.43
CA LEU A 124 -8.49 -3.02 7.79
C LEU A 124 -7.38 -2.00 7.96
N ARG A 125 -7.50 -1.13 8.95
CA ARG A 125 -6.49 -0.15 9.34
C ARG A 125 -6.07 -0.40 10.76
N ILE A 126 -4.77 -0.46 10.98
CA ILE A 126 -4.14 -0.56 12.29
C ILE A 126 -3.19 0.62 12.38
N GLN A 127 -3.58 1.63 13.14
CA GLN A 127 -2.85 2.89 13.24
C GLN A 127 -2.11 2.95 14.56
N PHE A 128 -0.83 3.28 14.50
CA PHE A 128 -0.03 3.57 15.67
C PHE A 128 0.03 5.08 15.88
N ASP A 129 -0.39 5.53 17.07
CA ASP A 129 -0.21 6.90 17.55
C ASP A 129 0.95 6.92 18.54
N ASP A 130 2.09 7.44 18.08
CA ASP A 130 3.33 7.53 18.85
C ASP A 130 3.24 8.54 20.00
N ARG A 131 2.39 9.55 19.88
CA ARG A 131 2.21 10.59 20.92
C ARG A 131 1.46 10.05 22.12
N THR A 132 0.48 9.19 21.87
CA THR A 132 -0.36 8.61 22.92
C THR A 132 -0.01 7.16 23.23
N ASN A 133 0.97 6.58 22.53
CA ASN A 133 1.37 5.17 22.63
C ASN A 133 0.19 4.20 22.49
N ARG A 134 -0.69 4.48 21.52
CA ARG A 134 -1.95 3.73 21.29
C ARG A 134 -2.02 3.12 19.92
N ILE A 135 -2.74 2.00 19.84
CA ILE A 135 -3.12 1.34 18.59
C ILE A 135 -4.61 1.59 18.35
N VAL A 136 -4.95 2.14 17.18
CA VAL A 136 -6.33 2.34 16.73
C VAL A 136 -6.65 1.37 15.60
N ILE A 137 -7.64 0.51 15.81
CA ILE A 137 -8.06 -0.51 14.85
C ILE A 137 -9.40 -0.09 14.24
N ARG A 138 -9.45 0.00 12.90
CA ARG A 138 -10.68 0.26 12.16
C ARG A 138 -10.83 -0.80 11.09
N THR A 139 -12.03 -1.33 10.92
CA THR A 139 -12.32 -2.25 9.83
C THR A 139 -13.66 -1.92 9.19
N GLY A 140 -13.74 -2.13 7.88
CA GLY A 140 -14.95 -1.97 7.10
C GLY A 140 -15.03 -3.05 6.04
N GLY A 141 -16.24 -3.45 5.70
CA GLY A 141 -16.49 -4.37 4.60
C GLY A 141 -17.68 -3.88 3.81
N MET A 142 -17.58 -3.94 2.50
CA MET A 142 -18.69 -3.72 1.59
C MET A 142 -18.94 -5.02 0.86
N ARG A 143 -20.14 -5.58 1.04
CA ARG A 143 -20.63 -6.65 0.17
C ARG A 143 -21.71 -6.06 -0.71
N ALA A 144 -21.68 -6.41 -1.98
CA ALA A 144 -22.78 -6.15 -2.87
C ALA A 144 -24.02 -6.88 -2.30
N PRO A 145 -25.16 -6.19 -2.10
CA PRO A 145 -26.39 -6.88 -1.75
C PRO A 145 -26.69 -7.93 -2.83
N GLN A 146 -27.05 -9.14 -2.39
CA GLN A 146 -27.51 -10.18 -3.29
C GLN A 146 -28.89 -9.77 -3.81
N GLY A 147 -28.98 -9.51 -5.12
CA GLY A 147 -30.18 -8.96 -5.76
C GLY A 147 -30.22 -7.43 -5.71
N ARG A 148 -30.91 -6.82 -6.67
CA ARG A 148 -31.12 -5.36 -6.72
C ARG A 148 -32.19 -5.00 -5.68
N PRO A 149 -31.89 -4.25 -4.61
CA PRO A 149 -32.90 -3.79 -3.67
C PRO A 149 -33.99 -3.03 -4.44
N ARG A 150 -35.27 -3.23 -4.07
CA ARG A 150 -36.36 -2.40 -4.61
C ARG A 150 -36.05 -0.94 -4.29
N GLY A 151 -35.90 -0.12 -5.33
CA GLY A 151 -35.53 1.31 -5.20
C GLY A 151 -34.03 1.61 -5.33
N ALA A 152 -33.15 0.64 -5.62
CA ALA A 152 -31.75 0.93 -5.88
C ALA A 152 -31.59 1.77 -7.16
N ARG A 153 -31.15 3.01 -6.98
CA ARG A 153 -30.76 3.93 -8.06
C ARG A 153 -29.67 3.27 -8.90
N ALA A 154 -29.71 3.50 -10.22
CA ALA A 154 -28.60 3.05 -11.08
C ALA A 154 -27.27 3.66 -10.60
N PRO A 155 -26.14 2.97 -10.81
CA PRO A 155 -24.82 3.58 -10.61
C PRO A 155 -24.76 4.92 -11.36
N GLN A 156 -24.12 5.91 -10.73
CA GLN A 156 -23.81 7.15 -11.44
C GLN A 156 -22.75 6.88 -12.50
N ASP A 157 -22.83 7.65 -13.58
CA ASP A 157 -21.81 7.65 -14.62
C ASP A 157 -20.46 8.09 -14.06
N ALA A 158 -19.38 7.37 -14.40
CA ALA A 158 -18.05 7.59 -13.81
C ALA A 158 -17.52 9.01 -14.10
N CYS A 159 -17.92 9.62 -15.21
CA CYS A 159 -17.47 10.93 -15.66
C CYS A 159 -18.17 12.08 -14.96
N THR A 160 -19.27 11.81 -14.26
CA THR A 160 -20.04 12.80 -13.49
C THR A 160 -20.10 12.50 -12.00
N ASP A 161 -19.78 11.27 -11.57
CA ASP A 161 -19.70 10.88 -10.16
C ASP A 161 -18.46 11.50 -9.50
N GLY A 162 -18.62 12.64 -8.83
CA GLY A 162 -17.54 13.34 -8.11
C GLY A 162 -17.24 12.79 -6.72
N ARG A 163 -17.81 11.65 -6.31
CA ARG A 163 -17.60 11.11 -4.96
C ARG A 163 -16.23 10.44 -4.85
N TYR A 164 -15.54 10.70 -3.75
CA TYR A 164 -14.28 10.03 -3.44
C TYR A 164 -14.11 9.83 -1.94
N ARG A 165 -13.17 8.95 -1.57
CA ARG A 165 -12.73 8.77 -0.20
C ARG A 165 -11.22 8.64 -0.17
N THR A 166 -10.59 9.19 0.86
CA THR A 166 -9.15 9.14 1.06
C THR A 166 -8.79 8.30 2.28
N GLN A 167 -7.58 7.75 2.25
CA GLN A 167 -6.93 7.17 3.40
C GLN A 167 -6.36 8.28 4.29
N PRO A 168 -6.11 8.00 5.58
CA PRO A 168 -5.48 8.96 6.49
C PRO A 168 -4.01 9.24 6.16
N SER A 169 -3.37 8.34 5.41
CA SER A 169 -2.00 8.47 4.94
C SER A 169 -1.90 8.62 3.43
N LYS A 170 -0.86 9.31 2.97
CA LYS A 170 -0.51 9.46 1.55
C LYS A 170 1.00 9.63 1.38
N TRP A 171 1.48 9.45 0.16
CA TRP A 171 2.84 9.89 -0.20
C TRP A 171 2.97 11.41 -0.09
N PRO A 172 4.16 11.96 0.23
CA PRO A 172 4.39 13.39 0.14
C PRO A 172 4.14 13.93 -1.27
N LYS A 173 3.68 15.18 -1.40
CA LYS A 173 3.50 15.85 -2.69
C LYS A 173 4.84 15.91 -3.44
N GLY A 174 4.81 15.70 -4.76
CA GLY A 174 6.01 15.64 -5.60
C GLY A 174 6.78 14.32 -5.52
N THR A 175 6.31 13.35 -4.73
CA THR A 175 6.97 12.04 -4.63
C THR A 175 6.88 11.27 -5.94
N THR A 176 7.98 10.63 -6.31
CA THR A 176 7.99 9.55 -7.31
C THR A 176 7.96 8.21 -6.59
N VAL A 177 6.82 7.52 -6.62
CA VAL A 177 6.67 6.17 -6.06
C VAL A 177 7.50 5.20 -6.89
N GLN A 178 8.63 4.77 -6.35
CA GLN A 178 9.49 3.79 -6.99
C GLN A 178 8.99 2.39 -6.70
N TRP A 179 8.83 1.55 -7.71
CA TRP A 179 8.28 0.20 -7.53
C TRP A 179 8.95 -0.84 -8.42
N ARG A 180 8.95 -2.09 -7.98
CA ARG A 180 9.44 -3.25 -8.74
C ARG A 180 8.30 -4.19 -9.10
N TYR A 181 8.49 -4.97 -10.17
CA TYR A 181 7.48 -5.91 -10.64
C TYR A 181 7.82 -7.35 -10.28
N HIS A 182 6.90 -8.04 -9.62
CA HIS A 182 7.00 -9.47 -9.39
C HIS A 182 6.06 -10.25 -10.33
N THR A 183 6.62 -11.06 -11.22
CA THR A 183 5.82 -11.86 -12.18
C THR A 183 5.09 -13.04 -11.52
N GLY A 184 5.51 -13.43 -10.30
CA GLY A 184 5.01 -14.62 -9.63
C GLY A 184 5.28 -15.89 -10.45
N GLY A 185 4.45 -16.91 -10.27
CA GLY A 185 4.47 -18.12 -11.11
C GLY A 185 3.78 -17.98 -12.46
N THR A 186 3.36 -16.76 -12.85
CA THR A 186 2.46 -16.58 -14.02
C THR A 186 3.18 -16.42 -15.34
N GLY A 187 4.45 -15.99 -15.33
CA GLY A 187 5.19 -15.59 -16.53
C GLY A 187 4.59 -14.37 -17.26
N ARG A 188 3.61 -13.67 -16.67
CA ARG A 188 2.98 -12.51 -17.28
C ARG A 188 3.94 -11.32 -17.30
N ALA A 189 3.87 -10.54 -18.37
CA ALA A 189 4.64 -9.31 -18.50
C ALA A 189 4.10 -8.22 -17.58
N SER A 190 4.97 -7.28 -17.20
CA SER A 190 4.60 -6.14 -16.36
C SER A 190 3.70 -5.11 -17.05
N THR A 191 3.50 -5.19 -18.36
CA THR A 191 2.89 -4.13 -19.19
C THR A 191 1.49 -3.72 -18.72
N THR A 192 0.62 -4.66 -18.36
CA THR A 192 -0.74 -4.36 -17.91
C THR A 192 -0.78 -3.77 -16.51
N VAL A 193 0.12 -4.21 -15.62
CA VAL A 193 0.27 -3.63 -14.27
C VAL A 193 0.86 -2.22 -14.36
N ALA A 194 1.92 -2.05 -15.15
CA ALA A 194 2.53 -0.74 -15.39
C ALA A 194 1.54 0.26 -16.02
N ARG A 195 0.67 -0.22 -16.93
CA ARG A 195 -0.42 0.60 -17.47
C ARG A 195 -1.44 1.01 -16.42
N GLY A 196 -1.82 0.09 -15.52
CA GLY A 196 -2.71 0.44 -14.42
C GLY A 196 -2.10 1.52 -13.51
N VAL A 197 -0.80 1.40 -13.23
CA VAL A 197 -0.06 2.42 -12.47
C VAL A 197 -0.06 3.77 -13.19
N SER A 198 0.28 3.80 -14.49
CA SER A 198 0.29 5.06 -15.26
C SER A 198 -1.10 5.69 -15.36
N ASN A 199 -2.16 4.88 -15.52
CA ASN A 199 -3.52 5.38 -15.60
C ASN A 199 -3.92 6.22 -14.38
N ALA A 200 -3.42 5.86 -13.19
CA ALA A 200 -3.65 6.64 -11.98
C ALA A 200 -2.75 7.90 -11.89
N VAL A 201 -1.42 7.77 -12.02
CA VAL A 201 -0.50 8.91 -11.80
C VAL A 201 -0.45 9.93 -12.94
N ASP A 202 -0.88 9.52 -14.13
CA ASP A 202 -1.01 10.37 -15.32
C ASP A 202 -2.48 10.68 -15.65
N ALA A 203 -3.39 10.39 -14.71
CA ALA A 203 -4.81 10.75 -14.77
C ALA A 203 -5.51 10.40 -16.11
N HIS A 204 -5.21 9.23 -16.67
CA HIS A 204 -5.86 8.76 -17.89
C HIS A 204 -7.35 8.49 -17.64
N THR A 205 -8.19 8.91 -18.57
CA THR A 205 -9.65 8.85 -18.46
C THR A 205 -10.29 8.64 -19.83
N ASP A 206 -11.43 7.96 -19.87
CA ASP A 206 -12.34 7.89 -21.02
C ASP A 206 -13.40 9.01 -21.00
N CYS A 207 -13.44 9.81 -19.93
CA CYS A 207 -14.39 10.89 -19.73
C CYS A 207 -14.12 12.15 -20.56
N ARG A 208 -13.00 12.17 -21.29
CA ARG A 208 -12.56 13.30 -22.10
C ARG A 208 -12.02 12.81 -23.44
N SER A 209 -12.22 13.60 -24.48
CA SER A 209 -11.73 13.29 -25.83
C SER A 209 -10.21 13.27 -25.94
N ASP A 210 -9.51 14.03 -25.08
CA ASP A 210 -8.05 14.03 -24.98
C ASP A 210 -7.49 12.84 -24.16
N GLY A 211 -8.37 12.02 -23.58
CA GLY A 211 -7.98 10.81 -22.86
C GLY A 211 -7.33 11.04 -21.49
N GLN A 212 -7.36 12.27 -20.97
CA GLN A 212 -6.60 12.63 -19.77
C GLN A 212 -7.25 13.79 -19.00
N PHE A 213 -7.43 13.62 -17.69
CA PHE A 213 -7.78 14.75 -16.82
C PHE A 213 -6.57 15.66 -16.64
N ASN A 214 -6.84 16.97 -16.59
CA ASN A 214 -5.82 18.00 -16.37
C ASN A 214 -6.33 19.01 -15.32
N PRO A 215 -5.43 19.56 -14.48
CA PRO A 215 -3.99 19.26 -14.38
C PRO A 215 -3.69 17.86 -13.81
N LEU A 216 -2.45 17.38 -13.97
CA LEU A 216 -2.06 16.09 -13.42
C LEU A 216 -1.88 16.17 -11.89
N PRO A 217 -2.10 15.07 -11.14
CA PRO A 217 -1.82 15.05 -9.71
C PRO A 217 -0.31 15.17 -9.44
N ASN A 218 0.05 15.88 -8.36
CA ASN A 218 1.44 16.08 -7.95
C ASN A 218 2.01 14.85 -7.19
N VAL A 219 2.04 13.73 -7.89
CA VAL A 219 2.66 12.46 -7.54
C VAL A 219 2.96 11.72 -8.85
N SER A 220 4.07 10.99 -8.90
CA SER A 220 4.43 10.19 -10.07
C SER A 220 4.83 8.77 -9.64
N ALA A 221 5.06 7.89 -10.61
CA ALA A 221 5.56 6.54 -10.34
C ALA A 221 6.74 6.21 -11.28
N ARG A 222 7.67 5.38 -10.79
CA ARG A 222 8.81 4.91 -11.55
C ARG A 222 9.00 3.41 -11.40
N TYR A 223 8.87 2.70 -12.51
CA TYR A 223 9.20 1.28 -12.58
C TYR A 223 10.72 1.07 -12.53
N LEU A 224 11.18 0.29 -11.56
CA LEU A 224 12.59 -0.03 -11.32
C LEU A 224 13.05 -1.37 -11.92
N GLY A 225 12.14 -2.10 -12.60
CA GLY A 225 12.43 -3.41 -13.16
C GLY A 225 11.85 -4.57 -12.35
N ALA A 226 12.22 -5.79 -12.72
CA ALA A 226 11.71 -7.00 -12.10
C ALA A 226 12.23 -7.17 -10.65
N SER A 227 11.47 -7.91 -9.85
CA SER A 227 11.80 -8.36 -8.51
C SER A 227 11.63 -9.87 -8.39
N ALA A 228 12.64 -10.53 -7.83
CA ALA A 228 12.52 -11.92 -7.38
C ALA A 228 11.73 -12.02 -6.06
N GLN A 229 11.73 -10.95 -5.26
CA GLN A 229 10.94 -10.89 -4.04
C GLN A 229 9.46 -10.64 -4.40
N PRO A 230 8.52 -11.38 -3.79
CA PRO A 230 7.10 -11.12 -3.95
C PRO A 230 6.68 -9.85 -3.20
N PRO A 231 5.49 -9.29 -3.50
CA PRO A 231 4.83 -8.35 -2.59
C PRO A 231 4.72 -8.94 -1.18
N ASN A 232 4.88 -8.14 -0.13
CA ASN A 232 4.77 -8.53 1.29
C ASN A 232 3.31 -8.76 1.72
N LEU A 233 2.64 -9.62 0.97
CA LEU A 233 1.34 -10.18 1.25
C LEU A 233 1.49 -11.67 1.55
N THR A 234 0.67 -12.18 2.46
CA THR A 234 0.65 -13.61 2.80
C THR A 234 -0.21 -14.40 1.80
N SER A 235 -0.18 -15.74 1.89
CA SER A 235 -1.10 -16.59 1.12
C SER A 235 -2.57 -16.33 1.42
N ALA A 236 -2.91 -15.72 2.56
CA ALA A 236 -4.26 -15.32 2.90
C ALA A 236 -4.64 -13.93 2.37
N ALA A 237 -3.82 -13.33 1.49
CA ALA A 237 -3.93 -11.94 1.04
C ALA A 237 -3.80 -10.91 2.19
N ALA A 238 -3.23 -11.31 3.33
CA ALA A 238 -3.03 -10.43 4.48
C ALA A 238 -1.76 -9.59 4.34
N CYS A 239 -1.72 -8.39 4.95
CA CYS A 239 -0.49 -7.61 5.01
C CYS A 239 0.54 -8.26 5.92
N GLY A 240 1.69 -8.59 5.33
CA GLY A 240 2.84 -9.15 6.00
C GLY A 240 3.68 -8.09 6.71
N ARG A 241 4.97 -8.38 6.84
CA ARG A 241 5.95 -7.46 7.40
C ARG A 241 6.51 -6.60 6.27
N ARG A 242 6.54 -5.29 6.51
CA ARG A 242 7.20 -4.29 5.67
C ARG A 242 8.68 -4.62 5.45
N ASP A 243 9.21 -4.48 4.22
CA ASP A 243 10.60 -4.83 3.88
C ASP A 243 11.45 -3.67 3.33
N GLY A 244 10.86 -2.48 3.14
CA GLY A 244 11.51 -1.30 2.59
C GLY A 244 11.32 -1.11 1.09
N VAL A 245 10.58 -1.98 0.38
CA VAL A 245 10.51 -2.01 -1.07
C VAL A 245 9.06 -2.14 -1.57
N ASN A 246 8.63 -1.19 -2.40
CA ASN A 246 7.35 -1.33 -3.08
C ASN A 246 7.43 -2.38 -4.19
N THR A 247 6.69 -3.48 -4.04
CA THR A 247 6.62 -4.58 -4.99
C THR A 247 5.19 -4.82 -5.44
N PHE A 248 5.00 -4.75 -6.76
CA PHE A 248 3.71 -4.89 -7.42
C PHE A 248 3.70 -6.10 -8.32
N GLY A 249 2.61 -6.86 -8.36
CA GLY A 249 2.47 -7.90 -9.37
C GLY A 249 1.57 -9.03 -8.94
N TRP A 250 2.06 -10.26 -9.05
CA TRP A 250 1.25 -11.46 -8.95
C TRP A 250 1.61 -12.30 -7.73
N LEU A 251 0.62 -12.77 -6.98
CA LEU A 251 0.83 -13.69 -5.87
C LEU A 251 -0.25 -14.78 -5.86
N ALA A 252 0.16 -16.02 -5.60
CA ALA A 252 -0.78 -17.10 -5.30
C ALA A 252 -1.30 -16.93 -3.87
N MET A 253 -2.46 -16.30 -3.72
CA MET A 253 -3.09 -16.08 -2.43
C MET A 253 -4.02 -17.27 -2.13
N ALA A 254 -3.43 -18.46 -1.99
CA ALA A 254 -4.14 -19.74 -1.92
C ALA A 254 -5.05 -19.93 -0.70
N ALA A 255 -4.78 -19.20 0.39
CA ALA A 255 -5.57 -19.22 1.61
C ALA A 255 -6.57 -18.06 1.68
N ALA A 256 -6.59 -17.17 0.68
CA ALA A 256 -7.57 -16.09 0.59
C ALA A 256 -8.93 -16.62 0.13
N GLU A 257 -10.00 -15.87 0.41
CA GLU A 257 -11.33 -16.23 -0.05
C GLU A 257 -11.37 -16.35 -1.59
N GLY A 258 -12.14 -17.34 -2.07
CA GLY A 258 -12.24 -17.69 -3.48
C GLY A 258 -12.84 -16.62 -4.38
N ASN A 259 -13.11 -15.41 -3.87
CA ASN A 259 -13.59 -14.24 -4.60
C ASN A 259 -12.66 -13.01 -4.51
N VAL A 260 -11.52 -13.10 -3.83
CA VAL A 260 -10.48 -12.05 -3.81
C VAL A 260 -9.81 -11.97 -5.18
N LEU A 261 -9.72 -10.76 -5.73
CA LEU A 261 -9.06 -10.47 -7.01
C LEU A 261 -7.67 -9.91 -6.79
N ALA A 262 -7.53 -9.00 -5.84
CA ALA A 262 -6.27 -8.35 -5.51
C ALA A 262 -6.29 -7.83 -4.08
N ALA A 263 -5.10 -7.50 -3.60
CA ALA A 263 -4.89 -6.89 -2.30
C ALA A 263 -3.76 -5.86 -2.36
N THR A 264 -3.96 -4.77 -1.61
CA THR A 264 -2.97 -3.72 -1.44
C THR A 264 -2.71 -3.48 0.05
N CYS A 265 -1.43 -3.37 0.39
CA CYS A 265 -0.94 -3.07 1.72
C CYS A 265 -0.18 -1.75 1.67
N SER A 266 -0.50 -0.83 2.58
CA SER A 266 0.17 0.46 2.70
C SER A 266 0.64 0.65 4.13
N TRP A 267 1.94 0.87 4.32
CA TRP A 267 2.53 1.20 5.62
C TRP A 267 2.79 2.69 5.72
N SER A 268 2.56 3.27 6.90
CA SER A 268 2.73 4.71 7.12
C SER A 268 3.38 5.05 8.45
N SER A 269 4.09 6.18 8.47
CA SER A 269 4.55 6.85 9.69
C SER A 269 3.71 8.11 9.86
N GLY A 270 2.77 8.07 10.81
CA GLY A 270 1.73 9.10 10.90
C GLY A 270 0.95 9.24 9.57
N PRO A 271 0.80 10.45 9.02
CA PRO A 271 0.08 10.69 7.76
C PRO A 271 0.92 10.37 6.50
N THR A 272 2.18 9.97 6.66
CA THR A 272 3.09 9.77 5.52
C THR A 272 3.19 8.29 5.17
N THR A 273 2.76 7.92 3.97
CA THR A 273 3.00 6.58 3.43
C THR A 273 4.49 6.38 3.19
N VAL A 274 5.02 5.25 3.65
CA VAL A 274 6.45 4.91 3.54
C VAL A 274 6.68 3.71 2.64
N GLU A 275 5.68 2.85 2.46
CA GLU A 275 5.75 1.67 1.62
C GLU A 275 4.36 1.21 1.21
N THR A 276 4.28 0.60 0.04
CA THR A 276 3.06 0.00 -0.50
C THR A 276 3.40 -1.24 -1.31
N ASP A 277 2.64 -2.30 -1.12
CA ASP A 277 2.72 -3.53 -1.89
C ASP A 277 1.36 -3.91 -2.47
N MET A 278 1.36 -4.46 -3.68
CA MET A 278 0.15 -4.82 -4.41
C MET A 278 0.31 -6.21 -5.03
N ALA A 279 -0.67 -7.07 -4.80
CA ALA A 279 -0.73 -8.39 -5.41
C ALA A 279 -2.08 -8.67 -6.07
N LEU A 280 -2.04 -9.12 -7.32
CA LEU A 280 -3.16 -9.71 -8.05
C LEU A 280 -3.14 -11.23 -7.88
N GLN A 281 -4.33 -11.82 -7.69
CA GLN A 281 -4.50 -13.25 -7.46
C GLN A 281 -4.18 -14.07 -8.70
N THR A 282 -3.28 -15.04 -8.58
CA THR A 282 -2.98 -15.97 -9.68
C THR A 282 -3.88 -17.20 -9.70
N GLN A 283 -4.37 -17.63 -8.54
CA GLN A 283 -5.09 -18.90 -8.39
C GLN A 283 -6.58 -18.77 -8.64
N GLY A 284 -7.14 -19.65 -9.47
CA GLY A 284 -8.58 -19.72 -9.72
C GLY A 284 -9.16 -18.48 -10.42
N ARG A 285 -8.32 -17.75 -11.16
CA ARG A 285 -8.69 -16.53 -11.89
C ARG A 285 -8.28 -16.60 -13.35
N ARG A 286 -9.19 -16.19 -14.22
CA ARG A 286 -8.88 -15.89 -15.61
C ARG A 286 -8.60 -14.40 -15.72
N TRP A 287 -7.52 -14.05 -16.38
CA TRP A 287 -7.09 -12.67 -16.54
C TRP A 287 -7.01 -12.30 -18.00
N TRP A 288 -7.56 -11.13 -18.30
CA TRP A 288 -7.56 -10.49 -19.59
C TRP A 288 -6.82 -9.17 -19.48
N THR A 289 -6.23 -8.71 -20.58
CA THR A 289 -5.41 -7.48 -20.58
C THR A 289 -6.25 -6.21 -20.55
N GLY A 290 -7.56 -6.29 -20.81
CA GLY A 290 -8.41 -5.12 -21.05
C GLY A 290 -8.48 -4.72 -22.54
N ALA A 291 -7.81 -5.45 -23.44
CA ALA A 291 -7.82 -5.19 -24.88
C ALA A 291 -8.35 -6.39 -25.70
N GLY A 292 -9.18 -6.11 -26.71
CA GLY A 292 -9.79 -7.13 -27.56
C GLY A 292 -11.03 -7.77 -26.93
N SER A 293 -11.40 -8.97 -27.40
CA SER A 293 -12.55 -9.70 -26.86
C SER A 293 -12.25 -10.27 -25.48
N CYS A 294 -13.08 -9.96 -24.49
CA CYS A 294 -12.93 -10.52 -23.16
C CYS A 294 -13.32 -12.01 -23.13
N PRO A 295 -12.42 -12.91 -22.70
CA PRO A 295 -12.79 -14.29 -22.44
C PRO A 295 -13.81 -14.38 -21.29
N GLN A 296 -14.83 -15.23 -21.45
CA GLN A 296 -15.87 -15.40 -20.43
C GLN A 296 -15.29 -15.65 -19.03
N GLY A 297 -15.74 -14.87 -18.04
CA GLY A 297 -15.30 -15.02 -16.66
C GLY A 297 -13.89 -14.48 -16.38
N ALA A 298 -13.24 -13.81 -17.33
CA ALA A 298 -11.95 -13.17 -17.12
C ALA A 298 -12.10 -11.77 -16.50
N PHE A 299 -11.11 -11.37 -15.71
CA PHE A 299 -11.03 -10.04 -15.11
C PHE A 299 -9.99 -9.19 -15.83
N SER A 300 -10.26 -7.89 -16.00
CA SER A 300 -9.29 -6.98 -16.60
C SER A 300 -8.13 -6.72 -15.64
N THR A 301 -6.93 -7.08 -16.08
CA THR A 301 -5.69 -6.88 -15.32
C THR A 301 -5.39 -5.41 -15.15
N THR A 302 -5.60 -4.60 -16.20
CA THR A 302 -5.38 -3.15 -16.12
C THR A 302 -6.39 -2.50 -15.19
N ALA A 303 -7.68 -2.86 -15.26
CA ALA A 303 -8.70 -2.32 -14.35
C ALA A 303 -8.41 -2.63 -12.88
N VAL A 304 -8.05 -3.88 -12.56
CA VAL A 304 -7.65 -4.24 -11.20
C VAL A 304 -6.38 -3.48 -10.78
N ALA A 305 -5.35 -3.42 -11.64
CA ALA A 305 -4.12 -2.70 -11.31
C ALA A 305 -4.33 -1.19 -11.11
N THR A 306 -5.21 -0.54 -11.90
CA THR A 306 -5.57 0.88 -11.71
C THR A 306 -6.28 1.07 -10.37
N HIS A 307 -7.24 0.21 -10.03
CA HIS A 307 -7.93 0.23 -8.74
C HIS A 307 -6.97 0.12 -7.55
N GLU A 308 -6.12 -0.90 -7.55
CA GLU A 308 -5.15 -1.10 -6.49
C GLU A 308 -4.11 0.03 -6.44
N THR A 309 -3.74 0.62 -7.58
CA THR A 309 -2.88 1.81 -7.60
C THR A 309 -3.57 3.00 -6.92
N GLY A 310 -4.89 3.12 -7.00
CA GLY A 310 -5.62 4.10 -6.21
C GLY A 310 -5.36 3.94 -4.71
N HIS A 311 -5.31 2.71 -4.20
CA HIS A 311 -4.92 2.44 -2.81
C HIS A 311 -3.46 2.75 -2.51
N VAL A 312 -2.53 2.44 -3.43
CA VAL A 312 -1.11 2.82 -3.34
C VAL A 312 -0.96 4.35 -3.18
N LEU A 313 -1.83 5.11 -3.85
CA LEU A 313 -1.85 6.57 -3.81
C LEU A 313 -2.74 7.14 -2.70
N GLY A 314 -3.25 6.32 -1.79
CA GLY A 314 -4.02 6.79 -0.63
C GLY A 314 -5.50 7.08 -0.90
N LEU A 315 -6.08 6.60 -2.00
CA LEU A 315 -7.54 6.53 -2.15
C LEU A 315 -8.12 5.34 -1.38
N SER A 316 -9.37 5.48 -0.95
CA SER A 316 -10.17 4.43 -0.33
C SER A 316 -11.37 4.10 -1.21
N HIS A 317 -11.98 2.94 -0.99
CA HIS A 317 -13.19 2.56 -1.72
C HIS A 317 -14.32 3.57 -1.52
N VAL A 318 -15.05 3.87 -2.60
CA VAL A 318 -16.24 4.72 -2.59
C VAL A 318 -17.49 3.86 -2.44
N SER A 319 -18.31 4.12 -1.42
CA SER A 319 -19.58 3.41 -1.20
C SER A 319 -20.76 4.14 -1.84
N GLY A 320 -21.82 3.41 -2.20
CA GLY A 320 -23.08 3.98 -2.68
C GLY A 320 -24.17 2.95 -2.87
N ALA A 321 -25.42 3.29 -2.49
CA ALA A 321 -26.57 2.38 -2.51
C ALA A 321 -26.95 1.84 -3.90
N GLY A 322 -26.43 2.44 -4.98
CA GLY A 322 -26.63 2.02 -6.36
C GLY A 322 -25.44 1.33 -7.01
N GLY A 323 -24.31 1.21 -6.32
CA GLY A 323 -23.00 0.98 -6.93
C GLY A 323 -22.35 2.28 -7.42
N SER A 324 -21.10 2.18 -7.84
CA SER A 324 -20.33 3.26 -8.49
C SER A 324 -19.59 2.63 -9.68
N ASN A 325 -19.48 3.39 -10.77
CA ASN A 325 -18.67 3.02 -11.94
C ASN A 325 -17.25 3.63 -11.86
N LEU A 326 -16.91 4.27 -10.73
CA LEU A 326 -15.58 4.81 -10.48
C LEU A 326 -14.53 3.69 -10.39
N THR A 327 -13.27 4.05 -10.63
CA THR A 327 -12.12 3.16 -10.46
C THR A 327 -12.11 2.58 -9.05
N MET A 328 -12.34 3.41 -8.02
CA MET A 328 -12.36 2.99 -6.61
C MET A 328 -13.69 2.39 -6.15
N ALA A 329 -14.54 1.93 -7.08
CA ALA A 329 -15.72 1.15 -6.73
C ALA A 329 -15.32 -0.16 -6.02
N PRO A 330 -16.06 -0.60 -4.99
CA PRO A 330 -15.62 -1.68 -4.11
C PRO A 330 -15.83 -3.07 -4.71
N ARG A 331 -15.96 -3.22 -6.02
CA ARG A 331 -16.11 -4.53 -6.67
C ARG A 331 -15.75 -4.40 -8.14
N LEU A 332 -15.31 -5.50 -8.73
CA LEU A 332 -15.07 -5.58 -10.16
C LEU A 332 -15.67 -6.85 -10.74
N GLY A 333 -16.53 -6.69 -11.75
CA GLY A 333 -17.20 -7.79 -12.43
C GLY A 333 -16.32 -8.44 -13.51
N PRO A 334 -16.58 -9.70 -13.88
CA PRO A 334 -15.94 -10.30 -15.04
C PRO A 334 -16.20 -9.46 -16.30
N CYS A 335 -15.18 -9.32 -17.15
CA CYS A 335 -15.20 -8.52 -18.37
C CYS A 335 -15.52 -7.03 -18.19
N ASP A 336 -15.49 -6.53 -16.96
CA ASP A 336 -15.54 -5.11 -16.69
C ASP A 336 -14.15 -4.49 -16.87
N ASN A 337 -14.06 -3.50 -17.76
CA ASN A 337 -12.85 -2.72 -18.01
C ASN A 337 -13.05 -1.22 -17.73
N GLY A 338 -14.23 -0.80 -17.27
CA GLY A 338 -14.50 0.61 -16.93
C GLY A 338 -13.48 1.16 -15.93
N PRO A 339 -13.15 0.43 -14.83
CA PRO A 339 -12.14 0.85 -13.85
C PRO A 339 -10.69 0.87 -14.37
N SER A 340 -10.44 0.63 -15.67
CA SER A 340 -9.08 0.73 -16.23
C SER A 340 -8.58 2.16 -16.31
N THR A 341 -9.47 3.15 -16.36
CA THR A 341 -9.16 4.57 -16.39
C THR A 341 -9.92 5.32 -15.30
N LEU A 342 -9.42 6.47 -14.87
CA LEU A 342 -10.02 7.23 -13.76
C LEU A 342 -11.40 7.77 -14.13
N GLY A 343 -12.34 7.65 -13.20
CA GLY A 343 -13.54 8.46 -13.18
C GLY A 343 -13.28 9.82 -12.52
N LYS A 344 -14.27 10.70 -12.58
CA LYS A 344 -14.16 12.07 -12.06
C LYS A 344 -13.83 12.09 -10.56
N GLY A 345 -14.53 11.31 -9.76
CA GLY A 345 -14.31 11.23 -8.33
C GLY A 345 -12.91 10.73 -7.97
N ASP A 346 -12.40 9.72 -8.68
CA ASP A 346 -11.05 9.20 -8.45
C ASP A 346 -9.99 10.29 -8.71
N TYR A 347 -10.14 11.02 -9.82
CA TYR A 347 -9.29 12.17 -10.14
C TYR A 347 -9.39 13.29 -9.10
N ASP A 348 -10.61 13.71 -8.72
CA ASP A 348 -10.83 14.74 -7.71
C ASP A 348 -10.17 14.34 -6.37
N GLY A 349 -10.22 13.06 -6.01
CA GLY A 349 -9.54 12.51 -4.83
C GLY A 349 -8.02 12.62 -4.91
N LEU A 350 -7.42 12.31 -6.06
CA LEU A 350 -5.98 12.48 -6.26
C LEU A 350 -5.58 13.95 -6.22
N ILE A 351 -6.36 14.86 -6.80
CA ILE A 351 -6.11 16.30 -6.70
C ILE A 351 -6.26 16.80 -5.25
N ALA A 352 -7.23 16.30 -4.50
CA ALA A 352 -7.37 16.64 -3.08
C ALA A 352 -6.16 16.18 -2.24
N LEU A 353 -5.59 15.00 -2.56
CA LEU A 353 -4.41 14.48 -1.89
C LEU A 353 -3.14 15.24 -2.28
N TYR A 354 -2.93 15.47 -3.58
CA TYR A 354 -1.63 15.87 -4.10
C TYR A 354 -1.57 17.31 -4.60
N GLY A 355 -2.70 17.90 -4.95
CA GLY A 355 -2.76 19.14 -5.74
C GLY A 355 -2.33 18.90 -7.19
N ALA A 356 -2.34 19.98 -7.97
CA ALA A 356 -1.89 20.00 -9.35
C ALA A 356 -0.34 20.01 -9.44
N ARG A 357 0.21 19.38 -10.49
CA ARG A 357 1.61 19.58 -10.94
C ARG A 357 1.69 20.42 -12.19
#